data_AF-A0A496Q9M5-F1
#
_entry.id   AF-A0A496Q9M5-F1
#
_cell.length_a   1.000
_cell.length_b   1.000
_cell.length_c   1.000
_cell.angle_alpha   90.00
_cell.angle_beta   90.00
_cell.angle_gamma   90.00
#
_symmetry.space_group_name_H-M   'P 1'
#
loop_
_entity.id
_entity.type
_entity.pdbx_description
1 polymer ?
#
loop_
_entity_poly.entity_id
_entity_poly.type
_entity_poly.pdbx_seq_one_letter_code
_entity_poly.pdbx_strand_id
1 'polypeptide(L)'
;MILSVSSENFGIFEDFEIELSDGLNVFTGESGTGKSMFLKLLRLLCGHEVDLPIAAQRAYAEMVIDRDDLEPEIIAVKWLRGRSNFRLNRRSVRRAEVKEFCDDFVEFHAQGTSQSLSRRFELEILDSGLPEELLEVYRKTYKDYVETVGILKHHSSTAEIDKEIAFLSSEIEKIEGIIEHVGNEEEFLGRVRAIENAEEISEKLGEIDSLLSEETVYNIQMALAAALHLQKLGFGELAERLSIVLDMVQEILSLVKKYENSEEFDVSGREADLAIADSLRWAKNKYGHTFEDERKNIEDMKIQM
;
A
#
# COMPACT_ATOMS: atom_id res chain seq x y z
N MET A 1 0.02 -25.94 37.50
CA MET A 1 0.38 -25.45 38.86
C MET A 1 1.60 -24.53 38.77
N ILE A 2 1.78 -23.53 39.66
CA ILE A 2 3.06 -22.80 39.72
C ILE A 2 4.07 -23.65 40.50
N LEU A 3 5.22 -23.98 39.91
CA LEU A 3 6.28 -24.80 40.52
C LEU A 3 7.29 -23.97 41.29
N SER A 4 7.77 -22.89 40.70
CA SER A 4 8.78 -22.03 41.32
C SER A 4 8.64 -20.58 40.87
N VAL A 5 9.14 -19.69 41.72
CA VAL A 5 9.22 -18.25 41.47
C VAL A 5 10.58 -17.76 41.94
N SER A 6 11.31 -17.09 41.06
CA SER A 6 12.60 -16.49 41.38
C SER A 6 12.62 -15.01 40.98
N SER A 7 13.43 -14.22 41.68
CA SER A 7 13.58 -12.81 41.35
C SER A 7 14.87 -12.20 41.84
N GLU A 8 15.42 -11.32 41.02
CA GLU A 8 16.53 -10.44 41.34
C GLU A 8 16.09 -8.97 41.24
N ASN A 9 16.38 -8.19 42.28
CA ASN A 9 16.21 -6.73 42.34
C ASN A 9 14.77 -6.20 42.11
N PHE A 10 13.74 -6.97 42.49
CA PHE A 10 12.34 -6.51 42.43
C PHE A 10 11.80 -6.14 43.83
N GLY A 11 11.34 -4.90 43.98
CA GLY A 11 10.71 -4.43 45.21
C GLY A 11 11.69 -4.40 46.39
N ILE A 12 11.37 -5.17 47.43
CA ILE A 12 12.22 -5.33 48.62
C ILE A 12 13.19 -6.51 48.52
N PHE A 13 13.09 -7.32 47.46
CA PHE A 13 13.90 -8.52 47.30
C PHE A 13 15.15 -8.21 46.47
N GLU A 14 16.32 -8.35 47.08
CA GLU A 14 17.60 -8.30 46.36
C GLU A 14 17.76 -9.54 45.47
N ASP A 15 17.50 -10.71 46.05
CA ASP A 15 17.48 -12.01 45.39
C ASP A 15 16.60 -12.98 46.18
N PHE A 16 15.77 -13.77 45.50
CA PHE A 16 15.05 -14.88 46.11
C PHE A 16 14.68 -15.96 45.10
N GLU A 17 14.54 -17.19 45.60
CA GLU A 17 13.98 -18.33 44.88
C GLU A 17 13.07 -19.11 45.84
N ILE A 18 11.86 -19.42 45.39
CA ILE A 18 10.87 -20.18 46.16
C ILE A 18 10.31 -21.30 45.27
N GLU A 19 10.35 -22.52 45.77
CA GLU A 19 9.62 -23.66 45.23
C GLU A 19 8.27 -23.79 45.94
N LEU A 20 7.20 -24.02 45.17
CA LEU A 20 5.85 -24.19 45.67
C LEU A 20 5.48 -25.68 45.66
N SER A 21 4.76 -26.10 46.69
CA SER A 21 4.22 -27.46 46.78
C SER A 21 2.82 -27.53 46.19
N ASP A 22 2.38 -28.73 45.82
CA ASP A 22 1.01 -28.93 45.36
C ASP A 22 0.00 -28.64 46.49
N GLY A 23 -1.18 -28.14 46.11
CA GLY A 23 -2.23 -27.75 47.04
C GLY A 23 -1.96 -26.44 47.78
N LEU A 24 -2.07 -26.47 49.12
CA LEU A 24 -2.13 -25.26 49.95
C LEU A 24 -0.74 -24.75 50.35
N ASN A 25 -0.33 -23.62 49.80
CA ASN A 25 0.88 -22.89 50.19
C ASN A 25 0.53 -21.71 51.12
N VAL A 26 1.06 -21.72 52.35
CA VAL A 26 0.76 -20.69 53.37
C VAL A 26 1.97 -19.80 53.63
N PHE A 27 1.88 -18.54 53.23
CA PHE A 27 2.90 -17.51 53.49
C PHE A 27 2.56 -16.71 54.76
N THR A 28 3.47 -16.74 55.75
CA THR A 28 3.35 -16.02 57.03
C THR A 28 4.53 -15.06 57.24
N GLY A 29 4.38 -14.08 58.14
CA GLY A 29 5.42 -13.09 58.46
C GLY A 29 4.92 -12.01 59.42
N GLU A 30 5.84 -11.20 59.96
CA GLU A 30 5.57 -10.19 60.99
C GLU A 30 4.90 -8.93 60.44
N SER A 31 5.49 -8.35 59.38
CA SER A 31 4.94 -7.20 58.65
C SER A 31 4.48 -7.66 57.27
N GLY A 32 3.18 -7.60 56.97
CA GLY A 32 2.56 -8.06 55.71
C GLY A 32 3.10 -7.44 54.41
N THR A 33 4.12 -6.59 54.49
CA THR A 33 4.90 -6.01 53.40
C THR A 33 5.48 -7.08 52.46
N GLY A 34 6.12 -8.13 52.99
CA GLY A 34 6.75 -9.17 52.17
C GLY A 34 5.74 -9.99 51.36
N LYS A 35 4.65 -10.43 52.02
CA LYS A 35 3.54 -11.13 51.37
C LYS A 35 2.88 -10.28 50.28
N SER A 36 2.65 -8.99 50.57
CA SER A 36 2.04 -8.07 49.61
C SER A 36 2.95 -7.84 48.40
N MET A 37 4.27 -7.72 48.60
CA MET A 37 5.24 -7.59 47.51
C MET A 37 5.32 -8.85 46.65
N PHE A 38 5.31 -10.03 47.26
CA PHE A 38 5.29 -11.30 46.54
C PHE A 38 4.02 -11.44 45.67
N LEU A 39 2.84 -11.13 46.22
CA LEU A 39 1.59 -11.13 45.44
C LEU A 39 1.63 -10.12 44.29
N LYS A 40 2.18 -8.93 44.53
CA LYS A 40 2.39 -7.92 43.49
C LYS A 40 3.30 -8.44 42.38
N LEU A 41 4.37 -9.15 42.72
CA LEU A 41 5.29 -9.74 41.74
C LEU A 41 4.63 -10.82 40.90
N LEU A 42 3.85 -11.71 41.51
CA LEU A 42 3.08 -12.73 40.77
C LEU A 42 2.09 -12.09 39.79
N ARG A 43 1.39 -11.03 40.23
CA ARG A 43 0.48 -10.27 39.36
C ARG A 43 1.21 -9.63 38.19
N LEU A 44 2.42 -9.09 38.42
CA LEU A 44 3.26 -8.53 37.37
C LEU A 44 3.68 -9.63 36.38
N LEU A 45 4.15 -10.78 36.86
CA LEU A 45 4.49 -11.94 36.02
C LEU A 45 3.31 -12.38 35.16
N CYS A 46 2.09 -12.30 35.70
CA CYS A 46 0.84 -12.57 34.97
C CYS A 46 0.36 -11.42 34.07
N GLY A 47 1.17 -10.41 33.82
CA GLY A 47 0.82 -9.30 32.90
C GLY A 47 -0.18 -8.29 33.47
N HIS A 48 -0.52 -8.33 34.75
CA HIS A 48 -1.34 -7.30 35.39
C HIS A 48 -0.54 -6.03 35.67
N GLU A 49 -1.25 -4.91 35.83
CA GLU A 49 -0.62 -3.65 36.18
C GLU A 49 -0.44 -3.60 37.68
N VAL A 50 0.77 -3.27 38.12
CA VAL A 50 1.10 -3.29 39.53
C VAL A 50 2.00 -2.11 39.83
N ASP A 51 1.64 -1.37 40.88
CA ASP A 51 2.52 -0.37 41.46
C ASP A 51 3.56 -1.06 42.35
N LEU A 52 4.70 -1.37 41.74
CA LEU A 52 5.86 -2.01 42.34
C LEU A 52 7.05 -1.03 42.30
N PRO A 53 7.59 -0.61 43.46
CA PRO A 53 8.77 0.24 43.48
C PRO A 53 9.99 -0.57 43.03
N ILE A 54 10.47 -0.32 41.81
CA ILE A 54 11.70 -0.93 41.28
C ILE A 54 12.78 0.15 41.28
N ALA A 55 13.57 0.19 42.36
CA ALA A 55 14.66 1.17 42.50
C ALA A 55 15.87 0.85 41.60
N ALA A 56 16.03 -0.42 41.22
CA ALA A 56 17.15 -0.88 40.42
C ALA A 56 17.02 -0.49 38.93
N GLN A 57 18.16 -0.20 38.28
CA GLN A 57 18.18 0.04 36.83
C GLN A 57 17.83 -1.24 36.03
N ARG A 58 18.00 -2.40 36.65
CA ARG A 58 17.75 -3.73 36.10
C ARG A 58 17.11 -4.61 37.16
N ALA A 59 16.06 -5.34 36.79
CA ALA A 59 15.45 -6.35 37.64
C ALA A 59 14.99 -7.54 36.79
N TYR A 60 14.94 -8.73 37.38
CA TYR A 60 14.52 -9.96 36.73
C TYR A 60 13.58 -10.75 37.63
N ALA A 61 12.51 -11.30 37.07
CA ALA A 61 11.63 -12.22 37.77
C ALA A 61 11.19 -13.30 36.81
N GLU A 62 11.09 -14.52 37.32
CA GLU A 62 10.71 -15.70 36.57
C GLU A 62 9.75 -16.56 37.39
N MET A 63 8.84 -17.23 36.69
CA MET A 63 7.91 -18.20 37.25
C MET A 63 7.78 -19.38 36.29
N VAL A 64 7.82 -20.58 36.87
CA VAL A 64 7.63 -21.83 36.12
C VAL A 64 6.24 -22.38 36.42
N ILE A 65 5.48 -22.66 35.38
CA ILE A 65 4.14 -23.22 35.45
C ILE A 65 4.16 -24.63 34.86
N ASP A 66 3.73 -25.59 35.66
CA ASP A 66 3.44 -26.95 35.21
C ASP A 66 2.10 -27.02 34.48
N ARG A 67 2.11 -27.74 33.36
CA ARG A 67 0.97 -28.01 32.49
C ARG A 67 0.89 -29.53 32.39
N ASP A 68 -0.14 -30.11 33.00
CA ASP A 68 -0.35 -31.56 33.02
C ASP A 68 -0.10 -32.15 31.61
N ASP A 69 0.76 -33.16 31.53
CA ASP A 69 1.18 -33.88 30.31
C ASP A 69 1.97 -33.05 29.24
N LEU A 70 2.49 -31.86 29.57
CA LEU A 70 3.31 -31.02 28.69
C LEU A 70 4.63 -30.56 29.34
N GLU A 71 5.52 -29.96 28.54
CA GLU A 71 6.72 -29.30 29.07
C GLU A 71 6.32 -28.07 29.91
N PRO A 72 6.96 -27.84 31.07
CA PRO A 72 6.70 -26.66 31.88
C PRO A 72 6.91 -25.35 31.12
N GLU A 73 5.99 -24.41 31.32
CA GLU A 73 5.99 -23.09 30.70
C GLU A 73 6.71 -22.08 31.59
N ILE A 74 7.59 -21.28 31.00
CA ILE A 74 8.39 -20.30 31.74
C ILE A 74 7.93 -18.89 31.38
N ILE A 75 7.49 -18.13 32.39
CA ILE A 75 7.16 -16.72 32.26
C ILE A 75 8.22 -15.88 32.94
N ALA A 76 8.77 -14.90 32.24
CA ALA A 76 9.76 -14.00 32.82
C ALA A 76 9.47 -12.53 32.48
N VAL A 77 9.79 -11.65 33.43
CA VAL A 77 9.73 -10.20 33.24
C VAL A 77 11.12 -9.63 33.49
N LYS A 78 11.66 -8.98 32.46
CA LYS A 78 12.91 -8.22 32.56
C LYS A 78 12.60 -6.74 32.61
N TRP A 79 13.02 -6.08 33.69
CA TRP A 79 12.93 -4.63 33.82
C TRP A 79 14.26 -3.98 33.42
N LEU A 80 14.20 -2.99 32.54
CA LEU A 80 15.36 -2.18 32.14
C LEU A 80 14.95 -0.71 32.04
N ARG A 81 15.53 0.15 32.88
CA ARG A 81 15.37 1.62 32.81
C ARG A 81 13.91 2.07 32.64
N GLY A 82 12.99 1.52 33.44
CA GLY A 82 11.58 1.90 33.42
C GLY A 82 10.72 1.16 32.40
N ARG A 83 11.26 0.19 31.66
CA ARG A 83 10.50 -0.62 30.69
C ARG A 83 10.51 -2.11 31.09
N SER A 84 9.32 -2.70 31.10
CA SER A 84 9.11 -4.13 31.28
C SER A 84 9.13 -4.86 29.93
N ASN A 85 9.99 -5.87 29.78
CA ASN A 85 9.98 -6.82 28.67
C ASN A 85 9.46 -8.16 29.17
N PHE A 86 8.31 -8.58 28.63
CA PHE A 86 7.65 -9.83 28.97
C PHE A 86 8.16 -10.95 28.07
N ARG A 87 8.35 -12.14 28.66
CA ARG A 87 8.83 -13.32 27.96
C ARG A 87 8.02 -14.55 28.34
N LEU A 88 7.69 -15.35 27.35
CA LEU A 88 7.10 -16.68 27.47
C LEU A 88 8.05 -17.67 26.78
N ASN A 89 8.48 -18.72 27.47
CA ASN A 89 9.44 -19.71 26.96
C ASN A 89 10.66 -19.08 26.27
N ARG A 90 11.26 -18.07 26.94
CA ARG A 90 12.42 -17.28 26.48
C ARG A 90 12.17 -16.40 25.24
N ARG A 91 10.95 -16.35 24.69
CA ARG A 91 10.56 -15.47 23.58
C ARG A 91 9.94 -14.19 24.10
N SER A 92 10.30 -13.04 23.52
CA SER A 92 9.68 -11.77 23.88
C SER A 92 8.26 -11.70 23.31
N VAL A 93 7.28 -11.41 24.17
CA VAL A 93 5.85 -11.34 23.82
C VAL A 93 5.24 -10.04 24.34
N ARG A 94 4.04 -9.68 23.87
CA ARG A 94 3.32 -8.53 24.41
C ARG A 94 2.76 -8.87 25.78
N ARG A 95 2.59 -7.84 26.62
CA ARG A 95 1.97 -7.96 27.95
C ARG A 95 0.57 -8.57 27.88
N ALA A 96 -0.20 -8.23 26.86
CA ALA A 96 -1.55 -8.78 26.66
C ALA A 96 -1.54 -10.30 26.43
N GLU A 97 -0.56 -10.81 25.66
CA GLU A 97 -0.42 -12.25 25.39
C GLU A 97 -0.07 -13.02 26.67
N VAL A 98 0.81 -12.48 27.52
CA VAL A 98 1.10 -13.09 28.83
C VAL A 98 -0.10 -13.07 29.74
N LYS A 99 -0.88 -11.98 29.73
CA LYS A 99 -2.07 -11.86 30.54
C LYS A 99 -3.13 -12.89 30.12
N GLU A 100 -3.41 -13.01 28.82
CA GLU A 100 -4.34 -14.00 28.28
C GLU A 100 -3.89 -15.44 28.63
N PHE A 101 -2.59 -15.72 28.51
CA PHE A 101 -2.03 -16.99 28.92
C PHE A 101 -2.22 -17.25 30.43
N CYS A 102 -1.93 -16.27 31.29
CA CYS A 102 -2.04 -16.44 32.75
C CYS A 102 -3.48 -16.50 33.27
N ASP A 103 -4.42 -15.83 32.62
CA ASP A 103 -5.85 -15.82 33.00
C ASP A 103 -6.45 -17.24 32.99
N ASP A 104 -5.86 -18.20 32.25
CA ASP A 104 -6.27 -19.61 32.23
C ASP A 104 -5.72 -20.44 33.42
N PHE A 105 -4.67 -19.99 34.12
CA PHE A 105 -3.97 -20.81 35.15
C PHE A 105 -3.90 -20.17 36.53
N VAL A 106 -3.97 -18.84 36.63
CA VAL A 106 -3.72 -18.11 37.88
C VAL A 106 -4.84 -17.11 38.11
N GLU A 107 -5.57 -17.30 39.20
CA GLU A 107 -6.59 -16.35 39.66
C GLU A 107 -6.16 -15.67 40.96
N PHE A 108 -6.27 -14.34 41.02
CA PHE A 108 -5.88 -13.54 42.18
C PHE A 108 -7.11 -13.06 42.97
N HIS A 109 -7.28 -13.55 44.20
CA HIS A 109 -8.31 -13.08 45.12
C HIS A 109 -7.74 -12.15 46.19
N ALA A 110 -8.21 -10.90 46.26
CA ALA A 110 -7.81 -9.91 47.27
C ALA A 110 -9.00 -9.08 47.78
N GLN A 111 -8.82 -8.39 48.90
CA GLN A 111 -9.83 -7.48 49.44
C GLN A 111 -9.90 -6.20 48.58
N GLY A 112 -11.08 -5.87 48.03
CA GLY A 112 -11.29 -4.67 47.21
C GLY A 112 -11.06 -4.83 45.71
N THR A 113 -10.73 -6.04 45.22
CA THR A 113 -10.93 -6.38 43.81
C THR A 113 -12.41 -6.68 43.63
N SER A 114 -13.10 -5.99 42.71
CA SER A 114 -14.40 -6.44 42.24
C SER A 114 -14.27 -7.93 41.92
N GLN A 115 -14.97 -8.78 42.68
CA GLN A 115 -15.06 -10.20 42.42
C GLN A 115 -15.64 -10.33 41.02
N SER A 116 -14.78 -10.42 40.02
CA SER A 116 -15.18 -10.89 38.72
C SER A 116 -14.69 -12.32 38.70
N LEU A 117 -15.53 -13.22 39.17
CA LEU A 117 -15.64 -14.48 38.44
C LEU A 117 -15.73 -14.04 36.98
N SER A 118 -14.83 -14.53 36.14
CA SER A 118 -14.89 -14.12 34.74
C SER A 118 -16.32 -14.44 34.24
N ARG A 119 -16.90 -13.62 33.37
CA ARG A 119 -18.24 -13.89 32.82
C ARG A 119 -18.33 -15.32 32.28
N ARG A 120 -17.20 -15.86 31.80
CA ARG A 120 -17.03 -17.25 31.38
C ARG A 120 -17.26 -18.21 32.55
N PHE A 121 -16.60 -18.01 33.69
CA PHE A 121 -16.78 -18.85 34.88
C PHE A 121 -18.20 -18.75 35.48
N GLU A 122 -18.82 -17.56 35.46
CA GLU A 122 -20.23 -17.40 35.87
C GLU A 122 -21.17 -18.24 35.01
N LEU A 123 -20.94 -18.26 33.69
CA LEU A 123 -21.69 -19.10 32.75
C LEU A 123 -21.37 -20.58 32.95
N GLU A 124 -20.11 -20.95 33.19
CA GLU A 124 -19.74 -22.35 33.47
C GLU A 124 -20.42 -22.88 34.74
N ILE A 125 -20.52 -22.08 35.80
CA ILE A 125 -21.29 -22.45 37.00
C ILE A 125 -22.76 -22.65 36.65
N LEU A 126 -23.36 -21.72 35.90
CA LEU A 126 -24.77 -21.81 35.53
C LEU A 126 -25.05 -23.02 34.63
N ASP A 127 -24.19 -23.23 33.64
CA ASP A 127 -24.26 -24.36 32.71
C ASP A 127 -24.05 -25.69 33.43
N SER A 128 -23.22 -25.74 34.48
CA SER A 128 -23.03 -26.96 35.29
C SER A 128 -24.32 -27.43 35.98
N GLY A 129 -25.30 -26.54 36.18
CA GLY A 129 -26.62 -26.86 36.71
C GLY A 129 -27.64 -27.32 35.67
N LEU A 130 -27.29 -27.31 34.37
CA LEU A 130 -28.18 -27.66 33.28
C LEU A 130 -27.93 -29.10 32.77
N PRO A 131 -28.91 -29.75 32.13
CA PRO A 131 -28.70 -31.04 31.48
C PRO A 131 -27.71 -30.93 30.31
N GLU A 132 -26.74 -31.83 30.22
CA GLU A 132 -25.72 -31.82 29.15
C GLU A 132 -26.33 -31.89 27.75
N GLU A 133 -27.44 -32.62 27.58
CA GLU A 133 -28.19 -32.73 26.32
C GLU A 133 -28.64 -31.37 25.77
N LEU A 134 -29.04 -30.45 26.66
CA LEU A 134 -29.45 -29.09 26.28
C LEU A 134 -28.25 -28.25 25.85
N LEU A 135 -27.12 -28.40 26.55
CA LEU A 135 -25.87 -27.71 26.23
C LEU A 135 -25.29 -28.18 24.89
N GLU A 136 -25.33 -29.48 24.61
CA GLU A 136 -24.90 -30.04 23.33
C GLU A 136 -25.71 -29.50 22.15
N VAL A 137 -27.04 -29.47 22.28
CA VAL A 137 -27.93 -28.91 21.25
C VAL A 137 -27.60 -27.43 21.03
N TYR A 138 -27.47 -26.65 22.10
CA TYR A 138 -27.13 -25.23 22.01
C TYR A 138 -25.78 -25.00 21.33
N ARG A 139 -24.71 -25.69 21.77
CA ARG A 139 -23.35 -25.56 21.22
C ARG A 139 -23.33 -25.88 19.74
N LYS A 140 -24.02 -26.95 19.32
CA LYS A 140 -24.11 -27.35 17.91
C LYS A 140 -24.86 -26.30 17.07
N THR A 141 -26.06 -25.91 17.49
CA THR A 141 -26.86 -24.92 16.76
C THR A 141 -26.17 -23.56 16.68
N TYR A 142 -25.51 -23.14 17.76
CA TYR A 142 -24.76 -21.89 17.78
C TYR A 142 -23.55 -21.93 16.85
N LYS A 143 -22.82 -23.06 16.80
CA LYS A 143 -21.71 -23.25 15.85
C LYS A 143 -22.20 -23.17 14.41
N ASP A 144 -23.26 -23.90 14.06
CA ASP A 144 -23.84 -23.89 12.71
C ASP A 144 -24.31 -22.47 12.32
N TYR A 145 -24.92 -21.74 13.25
CA TYR A 145 -25.31 -20.34 13.06
C TYR A 145 -24.12 -19.44 12.77
N VAL A 146 -23.06 -19.50 13.60
CA VAL A 146 -21.86 -18.67 13.43
C VAL A 146 -21.15 -18.98 12.11
N GLU A 147 -21.04 -20.25 11.73
CA GLU A 147 -20.47 -20.66 10.44
C GLU A 147 -21.30 -20.14 9.26
N THR A 148 -22.63 -20.31 9.32
CA THR A 148 -23.55 -19.82 8.27
C THR A 148 -23.49 -18.30 8.13
N VAL A 149 -23.46 -17.57 9.24
CA VAL A 149 -23.32 -16.11 9.24
C VAL A 149 -21.93 -15.68 8.74
N GLY A 150 -20.88 -16.44 9.06
CA GLY A 150 -19.53 -16.21 8.54
C GLY A 150 -19.49 -16.33 7.01
N ILE A 151 -20.06 -17.40 6.47
CA ILE A 151 -20.20 -17.62 5.02
C ILE A 151 -21.01 -16.48 4.39
N LEU A 152 -22.16 -16.14 4.96
CA LEU A 152 -22.99 -15.04 4.45
C LEU A 152 -22.24 -13.71 4.47
N LYS A 153 -21.51 -13.38 5.54
CA LYS A 153 -20.71 -12.15 5.60
C LYS A 153 -19.59 -12.11 4.58
N HIS A 154 -18.97 -13.26 4.30
CA HIS A 154 -17.89 -13.35 3.33
C HIS A 154 -18.42 -13.22 1.89
N HIS A 155 -19.64 -13.71 1.62
CA HIS A 155 -20.30 -13.54 0.32
C HIS A 155 -21.12 -12.24 0.20
N SER A 156 -21.42 -11.56 1.30
CA SER A 156 -22.20 -10.32 1.31
C SER A 156 -21.36 -9.06 1.23
N SER A 157 -20.04 -9.13 0.99
CA SER A 157 -19.27 -7.99 0.50
C SER A 157 -19.62 -7.70 -0.98
N THR A 158 -20.92 -7.56 -1.24
CA THR A 158 -21.50 -7.03 -2.48
C THR A 158 -20.79 -5.75 -2.90
N ALA A 159 -20.36 -4.91 -1.95
CA ALA A 159 -19.59 -3.71 -2.25
C ALA A 159 -18.25 -3.93 -2.98
N GLU A 160 -17.59 -5.08 -2.85
CA GLU A 160 -16.36 -5.37 -3.61
C GLU A 160 -16.70 -5.91 -5.00
N ILE A 161 -17.68 -6.82 -5.08
CA ILE A 161 -18.17 -7.38 -6.34
C ILE A 161 -18.81 -6.29 -7.21
N ASP A 162 -19.64 -5.41 -6.63
CA ASP A 162 -20.29 -4.29 -7.31
C ASP A 162 -19.27 -3.26 -7.82
N LYS A 163 -18.17 -3.05 -7.08
CA LYS A 163 -17.07 -2.20 -7.54
C LYS A 163 -16.33 -2.83 -8.72
N GLU A 164 -16.10 -4.14 -8.67
CA GLU A 164 -15.44 -4.88 -9.75
C GLU A 164 -16.33 -4.90 -11.01
N ILE A 165 -17.62 -5.18 -10.86
CA ILE A 165 -18.63 -5.08 -11.94
C ILE A 165 -18.66 -3.67 -12.52
N ALA A 166 -18.73 -2.62 -11.69
CA ALA A 166 -18.76 -1.23 -12.16
C ALA A 166 -17.46 -0.85 -12.89
N PHE A 167 -16.31 -1.33 -12.39
CA PHE A 167 -15.02 -1.13 -13.04
C PHE A 167 -14.99 -1.80 -14.41
N LEU A 168 -15.28 -3.10 -14.49
CA LEU A 168 -15.30 -3.86 -15.74
C LEU A 168 -16.30 -3.26 -16.75
N SER A 169 -17.49 -2.88 -16.29
CA SER A 169 -18.50 -2.21 -17.14
C SER A 169 -17.96 -0.92 -17.75
N SER A 170 -17.28 -0.09 -16.96
CA SER A 170 -16.71 1.18 -17.43
C SER A 170 -15.54 0.98 -18.40
N GLU A 171 -14.80 -0.13 -18.27
CA GLU A 171 -13.72 -0.46 -19.20
C GLU A 171 -14.27 -0.97 -20.53
N ILE A 172 -15.28 -1.84 -20.48
CA ILE A 172 -15.96 -2.37 -21.67
C ILE A 172 -16.56 -1.21 -22.48
N GLU A 173 -17.31 -0.30 -21.84
CA GLU A 173 -17.96 0.83 -22.52
C GLU A 173 -16.95 1.73 -23.24
N LYS A 174 -15.77 1.96 -22.64
CA LYS A 174 -14.69 2.75 -23.27
C LYS A 174 -14.14 2.06 -24.52
N ILE A 175 -13.83 0.77 -24.43
CA ILE A 175 -13.24 0.03 -25.57
C ILE A 175 -14.27 -0.10 -26.69
N GLU A 176 -15.53 -0.41 -26.37
CA GLU A 176 -16.61 -0.46 -27.36
C GLU A 176 -16.80 0.89 -28.06
N GLY A 177 -16.77 1.99 -27.31
CA GLY A 177 -16.83 3.34 -27.88
C GLY A 177 -15.67 3.67 -28.82
N ILE A 178 -14.45 3.22 -28.51
CA ILE A 178 -13.27 3.39 -29.39
C ILE A 178 -13.47 2.58 -30.67
N ILE A 179 -13.84 1.30 -30.56
CA ILE A 179 -14.04 0.41 -31.70
C ILE A 179 -15.14 0.95 -32.62
N GLU A 180 -16.25 1.44 -32.06
CA GLU A 180 -17.35 2.03 -32.83
C GLU A 180 -16.93 3.30 -33.57
N HIS A 181 -16.12 4.15 -32.93
CA HIS A 181 -15.65 5.39 -33.55
C HIS A 181 -14.60 5.15 -34.64
N VAL A 182 -13.68 4.21 -34.41
CA VAL A 182 -12.62 3.88 -35.38
C VAL A 182 -13.17 3.13 -36.58
N GLY A 183 -14.09 2.17 -36.36
CA GLY A 183 -14.67 1.35 -37.41
C GLY A 183 -13.65 0.43 -38.07
N ASN A 184 -12.91 0.93 -39.08
CA ASN A 184 -11.85 0.21 -39.77
C ASN A 184 -10.47 0.67 -39.28
N GLU A 185 -9.79 -0.23 -38.56
CA GLU A 185 -8.50 0.03 -37.93
C GLU A 185 -7.41 0.46 -38.93
N GLU A 186 -7.28 -0.24 -40.05
CA GLU A 186 -6.23 0.04 -41.03
C GLU A 186 -6.41 1.40 -41.69
N GLU A 187 -7.65 1.74 -42.02
CA GLU A 187 -8.01 3.02 -42.63
C GLU A 187 -7.77 4.18 -41.66
N PHE A 188 -8.20 4.03 -40.41
CA PHE A 188 -7.99 5.04 -39.37
C PHE A 188 -6.51 5.25 -39.05
N LEU A 189 -5.74 4.17 -38.87
CA LEU A 189 -4.29 4.26 -38.65
C LEU A 189 -3.55 4.83 -39.87
N GLY A 190 -4.08 4.64 -41.07
CA GLY A 190 -3.60 5.29 -42.29
C GLY A 190 -3.83 6.81 -42.23
N ARG A 191 -5.04 7.24 -41.86
CA ARG A 191 -5.39 8.64 -41.68
C ARG A 191 -4.55 9.32 -40.59
N VAL A 192 -4.41 8.69 -39.42
CA VAL A 192 -3.59 9.21 -38.31
C VAL A 192 -2.13 9.41 -38.73
N ARG A 193 -1.53 8.45 -39.45
CA ARG A 193 -0.17 8.62 -39.96
C ARG A 193 -0.04 9.79 -40.92
N ALA A 194 -1.03 10.02 -41.79
CA ALA A 194 -1.04 11.17 -42.67
C ALA A 194 -1.12 12.50 -41.89
N ILE A 195 -1.90 12.52 -40.80
CA ILE A 195 -2.00 13.66 -39.88
C ILE A 195 -0.66 13.94 -39.19
N GLU A 196 -0.06 12.91 -38.55
CA GLU A 196 1.21 13.03 -37.83
C GLU A 196 2.34 13.52 -38.77
N ASN A 197 2.42 12.96 -39.98
CA ASN A 197 3.40 13.40 -40.97
C ASN A 197 3.19 14.86 -41.38
N ALA A 198 1.94 15.30 -41.51
CA ALA A 198 1.63 16.68 -41.89
C ALA A 198 1.96 17.66 -40.75
N GLU A 199 1.73 17.30 -39.48
CA GLU A 199 2.17 18.10 -38.33
C GLU A 199 3.69 18.20 -38.26
N GLU A 200 4.40 17.09 -38.44
CA GLU A 200 5.87 17.07 -38.46
C GLU A 200 6.41 17.98 -39.57
N ILE A 201 5.84 17.91 -40.78
CA ILE A 201 6.25 18.79 -41.89
C ILE A 201 5.97 20.26 -41.55
N SER A 202 4.80 20.59 -40.99
CA SER A 202 4.44 21.95 -40.61
C SER A 202 5.39 22.51 -39.54
N GLU A 203 5.72 21.71 -38.52
CA GLU A 203 6.71 22.06 -37.50
C GLU A 203 8.07 22.36 -38.12
N LYS A 204 8.56 21.49 -39.02
CA LYS A 204 9.85 21.69 -39.70
C LYS A 204 9.88 22.87 -40.66
N LEU A 205 8.77 23.16 -41.34
CA LEU A 205 8.65 24.37 -42.15
C LEU A 205 8.71 25.64 -41.28
N GLY A 206 8.01 25.65 -40.14
CA GLY A 206 8.07 26.75 -39.17
C GLY A 206 9.46 26.93 -38.55
N GLU A 207 10.18 25.83 -38.26
CA GLU A 207 11.59 25.89 -37.83
C GLU A 207 12.47 26.56 -38.90
N ILE A 208 12.27 26.21 -40.19
CA ILE A 208 13.03 26.82 -41.30
C ILE A 208 12.71 28.31 -41.43
N ASP A 209 11.42 28.71 -41.39
CA ASP A 209 11.01 30.12 -41.46
C ASP A 209 11.61 30.94 -40.30
N SER A 210 11.58 30.37 -39.08
CA SER A 210 12.17 31.01 -37.91
C SER A 210 13.70 31.16 -37.99
N LEU A 211 14.41 30.17 -38.56
CA LEU A 211 15.87 30.23 -38.71
C LEU A 211 16.29 31.18 -39.84
N LEU A 212 15.54 31.20 -40.94
CA LEU A 212 15.73 32.12 -42.07
C LEU A 212 14.96 33.43 -41.88
N SER A 213 14.82 33.89 -40.64
CA SER A 213 14.05 35.08 -40.27
C SER A 213 14.46 36.37 -41.02
N GLU A 214 13.62 37.41 -40.89
CA GLU A 214 13.93 38.75 -41.40
C GLU A 214 15.30 39.28 -40.92
N GLU A 215 15.74 38.87 -39.72
CA GLU A 215 17.06 39.20 -39.19
C GLU A 215 18.19 38.55 -40.01
N THR A 216 18.05 37.27 -40.37
CA THR A 216 19.02 36.56 -41.22
C THR A 216 19.12 37.22 -42.60
N VAL A 217 17.98 37.57 -43.20
CA VAL A 217 17.93 38.30 -44.48
C VAL A 217 18.62 39.66 -44.36
N TYR A 218 18.32 40.41 -43.30
CA TYR A 218 18.94 41.72 -43.03
C TYR A 218 20.47 41.60 -42.85
N ASN A 219 20.94 40.60 -42.12
CA ASN A 219 22.37 40.36 -41.91
C ASN A 219 23.11 40.05 -43.22
N ILE A 220 22.49 39.26 -44.11
CA ILE A 220 23.05 38.99 -45.45
C ILE A 220 23.08 40.27 -46.29
N GLN A 221 22.03 41.09 -46.24
CA GLN A 221 21.99 42.39 -46.93
C GLN A 221 23.11 43.33 -46.44
N MET A 222 23.36 43.38 -45.12
CA MET A 222 24.44 44.19 -44.55
C MET A 222 25.83 43.67 -44.97
N ALA A 223 26.02 42.34 -44.99
CA ALA A 223 27.25 41.73 -45.47
C ALA A 223 27.49 42.04 -46.95
N LEU A 224 26.44 41.97 -47.78
CA LEU A 224 26.50 42.31 -49.20
C LEU A 224 26.89 43.78 -49.41
N ALA A 225 26.29 44.70 -48.64
CA ALA A 225 26.64 46.12 -48.69
C ALA A 225 28.13 46.35 -48.38
N ALA A 226 28.66 45.70 -47.34
CA ALA A 226 30.09 45.77 -47.01
C ALA A 226 30.98 45.20 -48.13
N ALA A 227 30.57 44.08 -48.74
CA ALA A 227 31.30 43.46 -49.85
C ALA A 227 31.32 44.35 -51.11
N LEU A 228 30.24 45.09 -51.40
CA LEU A 228 30.20 46.08 -52.49
C LEU A 228 31.19 47.23 -52.27
N HIS A 229 31.45 47.63 -51.02
CA HIS A 229 32.52 48.58 -50.72
C HIS A 229 33.91 47.99 -50.99
N LEU A 230 34.13 46.71 -50.68
CA LEU A 230 35.39 45.98 -50.94
C LEU A 230 35.62 45.68 -52.43
N GLN A 231 34.56 45.62 -53.24
CA GLN A 231 34.67 45.47 -54.69
C GLN A 231 35.55 46.56 -55.31
N LYS A 232 35.49 47.80 -54.79
CA LYS A 232 36.35 48.92 -55.22
C LYS A 232 37.84 48.70 -54.91
N LEU A 233 38.17 47.77 -54.02
CA LEU A 233 39.53 47.41 -53.60
C LEU A 233 40.02 46.10 -54.25
N GLY A 234 39.28 45.54 -55.21
CA GLY A 234 39.67 44.33 -55.95
C GLY A 234 39.08 43.02 -55.42
N PHE A 235 38.21 43.05 -54.41
CA PHE A 235 37.57 41.86 -53.82
C PHE A 235 36.11 41.68 -54.28
N GLY A 236 35.88 41.72 -55.60
CA GLY A 236 34.52 41.69 -56.16
C GLY A 236 33.76 40.37 -55.99
N GLU A 237 34.47 39.24 -55.93
CA GLU A 237 33.88 37.90 -55.86
C GLU A 237 32.98 37.71 -54.62
N LEU A 238 33.30 38.37 -53.51
CA LEU A 238 32.49 38.32 -52.28
C LEU A 238 31.09 38.90 -52.47
N ALA A 239 30.99 40.03 -53.20
CA ALA A 239 29.72 40.68 -53.45
C ALA A 239 28.84 39.83 -54.38
N GLU A 240 29.43 39.23 -55.41
CA GLU A 240 28.73 38.31 -56.31
C GLU A 240 28.18 37.10 -55.54
N ARG A 241 28.99 36.45 -54.71
CA ARG A 241 28.55 35.28 -53.92
C ARG A 241 27.47 35.64 -52.90
N LEU A 242 27.59 36.77 -52.19
CA LEU A 242 26.59 37.20 -51.21
C LEU A 242 25.25 37.59 -51.86
N SER A 243 25.28 38.15 -53.07
CA SER A 243 24.05 38.42 -53.83
C SER A 243 23.31 37.13 -54.15
N ILE A 244 24.03 36.11 -54.62
CA ILE A 244 23.45 34.80 -54.93
C ILE A 244 22.85 34.16 -53.66
N VAL A 245 23.55 34.24 -52.52
CA VAL A 245 23.04 33.73 -51.24
C VAL A 245 21.76 34.45 -50.81
N LEU A 246 21.70 35.78 -50.96
CA LEU A 246 20.51 36.55 -50.62
C LEU A 246 19.30 36.12 -51.46
N ASP A 247 19.49 36.00 -52.77
CA ASP A 247 18.43 35.58 -53.70
C ASP A 247 17.93 34.16 -53.37
N MET A 248 18.85 33.22 -53.11
CA MET A 248 18.51 31.84 -52.73
C MET A 248 17.75 31.76 -51.40
N VAL A 249 18.13 32.55 -50.39
CA VAL A 249 17.43 32.56 -49.09
C VAL A 249 16.00 33.08 -49.27
N GLN A 250 15.81 34.15 -50.05
CA GLN A 250 14.48 34.68 -50.34
C GLN A 250 13.62 33.69 -51.14
N GLU A 251 14.21 32.98 -52.09
CA GLU A 251 13.54 31.92 -52.84
C GLU A 251 13.09 30.77 -51.91
N ILE A 252 13.97 30.30 -51.01
CA ILE A 252 13.64 29.28 -50.02
C ILE A 252 12.48 29.72 -49.12
N LEU A 253 12.51 30.95 -48.59
CA LEU A 253 11.41 31.50 -47.78
C LEU A 253 10.08 31.57 -48.56
N SER A 254 10.14 31.88 -49.86
CA SER A 254 8.94 31.86 -50.71
C SER A 254 8.38 30.45 -50.90
N LEU A 255 9.25 29.44 -51.00
CA LEU A 255 8.86 28.03 -51.08
C LEU A 255 8.27 27.52 -49.77
N VAL A 256 8.87 27.89 -48.63
CA VAL A 256 8.35 27.55 -47.29
C VAL A 256 6.92 28.08 -47.13
N LYS A 257 6.70 29.37 -47.41
CA LYS A 257 5.35 29.97 -47.37
C LYS A 257 4.38 29.31 -48.34
N LYS A 258 4.85 28.87 -49.51
CA LYS A 258 4.00 28.14 -50.47
C LYS A 258 3.57 26.78 -49.93
N TYR A 259 4.46 26.07 -49.24
CA TYR A 259 4.15 24.77 -48.63
C TYR A 259 3.26 24.93 -47.40
N GLU A 260 3.48 25.92 -46.55
CA GLU A 260 2.61 26.18 -45.38
C GLU A 260 1.17 26.51 -45.77
N ASN A 261 0.96 27.17 -46.92
CA ASN A 261 -0.37 27.54 -47.41
C ASN A 261 -1.04 26.47 -48.28
N SER A 262 -0.46 25.26 -48.43
CA SER A 262 -1.14 24.19 -49.16
C SER A 262 -2.22 23.54 -48.30
N GLU A 263 -3.38 23.23 -48.90
CA GLU A 263 -4.53 22.60 -48.22
C GLU A 263 -4.18 21.21 -47.63
N GLU A 264 -3.06 20.61 -48.02
CA GLU A 264 -2.57 19.33 -47.48
C GLU A 264 -2.21 19.41 -45.98
N PHE A 265 -1.89 20.61 -45.48
CA PHE A 265 -1.48 20.84 -44.08
C PHE A 265 -2.56 21.49 -43.22
N ASP A 266 -3.82 21.57 -43.67
CA ASP A 266 -4.91 22.09 -42.85
C ASP A 266 -5.12 21.21 -41.60
N VAL A 267 -4.78 21.77 -40.43
CA VAL A 267 -4.78 21.11 -39.12
C VAL A 267 -6.19 21.06 -38.50
N SER A 268 -7.17 21.69 -39.14
CA SER A 268 -8.55 21.79 -38.66
C SER A 268 -9.22 20.41 -38.48
N GLY A 269 -9.55 20.06 -37.22
CA GLY A 269 -10.31 18.85 -36.90
C GLY A 269 -9.48 17.56 -36.72
N ARG A 270 -8.15 17.64 -36.79
CA ARG A 270 -7.24 16.49 -36.60
C ARG A 270 -6.98 16.12 -35.13
N GLU A 271 -7.17 17.07 -34.20
CA GLU A 271 -7.01 16.86 -32.75
C GLU A 271 -7.91 15.74 -32.20
N ALA A 272 -9.14 15.63 -32.72
CA ALA A 272 -10.07 14.58 -32.31
C ALA A 272 -9.55 13.19 -32.70
N ASP A 273 -9.06 13.04 -33.93
CA ASP A 273 -8.50 11.79 -34.45
C ASP A 273 -7.23 11.39 -33.69
N LEU A 274 -6.36 12.33 -33.36
CA LEU A 274 -5.16 12.08 -32.55
C LEU A 274 -5.53 11.63 -31.12
N ALA A 275 -6.52 12.28 -30.49
CA ALA A 275 -7.00 11.88 -29.17
C ALA A 275 -7.59 10.46 -29.16
N ILE A 276 -8.30 10.09 -30.23
CA ILE A 276 -8.84 8.73 -30.41
C ILE A 276 -7.70 7.74 -30.70
N ALA A 277 -6.69 8.12 -31.48
CA ALA A 277 -5.51 7.31 -31.73
C ALA A 277 -4.72 7.00 -30.44
N ASP A 278 -4.60 7.96 -29.53
CA ASP A 278 -3.99 7.73 -28.22
C ASP A 278 -4.83 6.80 -27.35
N SER A 279 -6.15 6.96 -27.38
CA SER A 279 -7.08 6.05 -26.69
C SER A 279 -7.00 4.62 -27.25
N LEU A 280 -6.84 4.48 -28.57
CA LEU A 280 -6.61 3.21 -29.24
C LEU A 280 -5.26 2.58 -28.85
N ARG A 281 -4.18 3.37 -28.77
CA ARG A 281 -2.86 2.89 -28.29
C ARG A 281 -2.93 2.41 -26.85
N TRP A 282 -3.68 3.11 -25.99
CA TRP A 282 -3.96 2.68 -24.62
C TRP A 282 -4.69 1.33 -24.58
N ALA A 283 -5.76 1.19 -25.37
CA ALA A 283 -6.54 -0.05 -25.46
C ALA A 283 -5.65 -1.21 -25.90
N LYS A 284 -4.82 -0.98 -26.93
CA LYS A 284 -3.91 -2.00 -27.45
C LYS A 284 -2.87 -2.51 -26.46
N ASN A 285 -2.30 -1.60 -25.68
CA ASN A 285 -1.30 -1.96 -24.67
C ASN A 285 -1.88 -2.78 -23.52
N LYS A 286 -3.19 -2.63 -23.26
CA LYS A 286 -3.84 -3.22 -22.09
C LYS A 286 -4.69 -4.44 -22.41
N TYR A 287 -5.27 -4.52 -23.61
CA TYR A 287 -6.27 -5.52 -23.99
C TYR A 287 -6.00 -6.23 -25.33
N GLY A 288 -4.82 -6.08 -25.93
CA GLY A 288 -4.40 -6.87 -27.09
C GLY A 288 -4.07 -6.05 -28.33
N HIS A 289 -3.37 -6.63 -29.31
CA HIS A 289 -2.72 -5.83 -30.36
C HIS A 289 -3.62 -5.56 -31.58
N THR A 290 -4.81 -6.14 -31.64
CA THR A 290 -5.78 -6.02 -32.74
C THR A 290 -7.20 -5.85 -32.20
N PHE A 291 -8.10 -5.27 -33.01
CA PHE A 291 -9.53 -5.24 -32.66
C PHE A 291 -10.17 -6.62 -32.46
N GLU A 292 -9.63 -7.68 -33.06
CA GLU A 292 -10.09 -9.05 -32.80
C GLU A 292 -9.69 -9.51 -31.38
N ASP A 293 -8.46 -9.21 -30.95
CA ASP A 293 -7.99 -9.51 -29.59
C ASP A 293 -8.77 -8.70 -28.53
N GLU A 294 -8.99 -7.40 -28.79
CA GLU A 294 -9.74 -6.52 -27.90
C GLU A 294 -11.20 -6.97 -27.75
N ARG A 295 -11.88 -7.36 -28.85
CA ARG A 295 -13.25 -7.89 -28.81
C ARG A 295 -13.33 -9.20 -28.05
N LYS A 296 -12.36 -10.10 -28.23
CA LYS A 296 -12.30 -11.37 -27.51
C LYS A 296 -12.10 -11.15 -26.01
N ASN A 297 -11.22 -10.24 -25.63
CA ASN A 297 -11.00 -9.91 -24.22
C ASN A 297 -12.21 -9.21 -23.60
N ILE A 298 -12.95 -8.38 -24.35
CA ILE A 298 -14.26 -7.86 -23.92
C ILE A 298 -15.26 -8.99 -23.67
N GLU A 299 -15.34 -9.99 -24.56
CA GLU A 299 -16.22 -11.16 -24.35
C GLU A 299 -15.83 -11.95 -23.10
N ASP A 300 -14.53 -12.19 -22.87
CA ASP A 300 -14.05 -12.86 -21.66
C ASP A 300 -14.37 -12.05 -20.39
N MET A 301 -14.22 -10.72 -20.42
CA MET A 301 -14.61 -9.82 -19.32
C MET A 301 -16.13 -9.86 -19.06
N LYS A 302 -16.95 -9.93 -20.12
CA LYS A 302 -18.42 -10.07 -20.00
C LYS A 302 -18.85 -11.43 -19.45
N ILE A 303 -18.08 -12.50 -19.68
CA ILE A 303 -18.33 -13.83 -19.13
C ILE A 303 -17.93 -13.90 -17.65
N GLN A 304 -16.92 -13.13 -17.25
CA GLN A 304 -16.42 -13.07 -15.88
C GLN A 304 -17.33 -12.25 -14.95
N MET A 305 -18.08 -11.29 -15.50
CA MET A 305 -19.14 -10.52 -14.81
C MET A 305 -20.40 -11.35 -14.58
#